data_AF-A0A933SWH6-F1
#
_entry.id   AF-A0A933SWH6-F1
#
_cell.length_a   1.000
_cell.length_b   1.000
_cell.length_c   1.000
_cell.angle_alpha   90.00
_cell.angle_beta   90.00
_cell.angle_gamma   90.00
#
_symmetry.space_group_name_H-M   'P 1'
#
loop_
_entity.id
_entity.type
_entity.pdbx_description
1 polymer ?
#
loop_
_entity_poly.entity_id
_entity_poly.type
_entity_poly.pdbx_seq_one_letter_code
_entity_poly.pdbx_strand_id
1 'polypeptide(L)'
;MNLLSIESLQALDPIEFENLIRVLFERMGFNATTTKASGDGGIDVVAINEQPIVGGKYVIQCKRYTKGNNIGEPVIRELYGVMHAENANKGILVTTSDFTKQAIAFSQDKAIELINGMYLLSLLSNYCPELGIEQSTISTISNIQNEPTGFNGIDWGTNIQNLSDMIPYEQTDWYGQYKSFDRKTDVLIIGDAKVESMLYSFFKDELYSVQVISRGWENGQALFNYLRSLHGDDFKLNEDDVWRRYKWLGGKVEINFNYGKTSNDGEIIYRYLPLWDEAKMQNEMAYQEHLQKSQFELPKKSIPSGQCFVATVVYGSPSSSEVEILRRWRDNFLARTSIGRDLIEIYYETGPSLAWFVERMPIIKGVLKVAIDIFIRVLRKRNYA
;
A
#
# COMPACT_ATOMS: atom_id res chain seq x y z
N MET A 1 -8.29 -8.71 36.64
CA MET A 1 -8.62 -7.85 35.49
C MET A 1 -8.83 -8.77 34.31
N ASN A 2 -10.02 -8.75 33.69
CA ASN A 2 -10.20 -9.45 32.42
C ASN A 2 -9.40 -8.70 31.37
N LEU A 3 -8.54 -9.43 30.67
CA LEU A 3 -7.73 -8.90 29.60
C LEU A 3 -8.63 -8.48 28.43
N LEU A 4 -8.26 -7.42 27.71
CA LEU A 4 -9.05 -6.88 26.61
C LEU A 4 -8.84 -7.74 25.34
N SER A 5 -9.94 -8.17 24.73
CA SER A 5 -10.02 -8.92 23.47
C SER A 5 -11.15 -8.38 22.59
N ILE A 6 -11.30 -8.89 21.36
CA ILE A 6 -12.46 -8.54 20.51
C ILE A 6 -13.77 -8.97 21.18
N GLU A 7 -13.80 -10.15 21.77
CA GLU A 7 -14.96 -10.70 22.47
C GLU A 7 -15.31 -9.84 23.69
N SER A 8 -14.31 -9.35 24.43
CA SER A 8 -14.57 -8.47 25.57
C SER A 8 -15.14 -7.12 25.12
N LEU A 9 -14.63 -6.54 24.03
CA LEU A 9 -15.19 -5.32 23.42
C LEU A 9 -16.64 -5.52 22.95
N GLN A 10 -16.91 -6.68 22.37
CA GLN A 10 -18.26 -7.07 21.95
C GLN A 10 -19.18 -7.36 23.14
N ALA A 11 -18.65 -7.66 24.33
CA ALA A 11 -19.44 -7.92 25.53
C ALA A 11 -19.85 -6.64 26.29
N LEU A 12 -19.16 -5.52 26.07
CA LEU A 12 -19.51 -4.23 26.66
C LEU A 12 -20.92 -3.80 26.27
N ASP A 13 -21.62 -3.14 27.17
CA ASP A 13 -22.85 -2.46 26.79
C ASP A 13 -22.55 -1.25 25.87
N PRO A 14 -23.54 -0.75 25.09
CA PRO A 14 -23.30 0.35 24.16
C PRO A 14 -22.68 1.60 24.81
N ILE A 15 -23.14 1.98 26.00
CA ILE A 15 -22.68 3.18 26.71
C ILE A 15 -21.26 2.97 27.23
N GLU A 16 -20.94 1.77 27.73
CA GLU A 16 -19.58 1.41 28.11
C GLU A 16 -18.62 1.48 26.92
N PHE A 17 -19.03 0.97 25.76
CA PHE A 17 -18.23 1.02 24.54
C PHE A 17 -17.98 2.46 24.07
N GLU A 18 -19.01 3.29 24.02
CA GLU A 18 -18.89 4.71 23.66
C GLU A 18 -17.97 5.46 24.63
N ASN A 19 -18.08 5.17 25.93
CA ASN A 19 -17.20 5.75 26.94
C ASN A 19 -15.75 5.28 26.80
N LEU A 20 -15.50 4.03 26.43
CA LEU A 20 -14.16 3.54 26.13
C LEU A 20 -13.54 4.31 24.95
N ILE A 21 -14.32 4.55 23.89
CA ILE A 21 -13.87 5.35 22.75
C ILE A 21 -13.60 6.79 23.17
N ARG A 22 -14.47 7.42 23.97
CA ARG A 22 -14.22 8.76 24.54
C ARG A 22 -12.88 8.80 25.28
N VAL A 23 -12.64 7.86 26.20
CA VAL A 23 -11.39 7.78 26.98
C VAL A 23 -10.18 7.61 26.05
N LEU A 24 -10.27 6.76 25.03
CA LEU A 24 -9.20 6.59 24.05
C LEU A 24 -8.82 7.93 23.39
N PHE A 25 -9.81 8.71 22.92
CA PHE A 25 -9.53 10.01 22.33
C PHE A 25 -8.98 11.03 23.32
N GLU A 26 -9.43 11.02 24.58
CA GLU A 26 -8.82 11.84 25.65
C GLU A 26 -7.34 11.49 25.87
N ARG A 27 -7.00 10.20 25.88
CA ARG A 27 -5.62 9.72 26.00
C ARG A 27 -4.76 10.11 24.82
N MET A 28 -5.34 10.26 23.63
CA MET A 28 -4.68 10.79 22.43
C MET A 28 -4.57 12.32 22.42
N GLY A 29 -5.02 13.01 23.49
CA GLY A 29 -4.87 14.45 23.65
C GLY A 29 -6.04 15.29 23.13
N PHE A 30 -7.19 14.68 22.85
CA PHE A 30 -8.40 15.39 22.45
C PHE A 30 -9.24 15.76 23.68
N ASN A 31 -10.02 16.83 23.56
CA ASN A 31 -11.14 17.10 24.47
C ASN A 31 -12.37 16.36 23.94
N ALA A 32 -12.71 15.20 24.52
CA ALA A 32 -13.76 14.32 24.02
C ALA A 32 -14.94 14.18 24.97
N THR A 33 -16.15 14.17 24.41
CA THR A 33 -17.42 14.05 25.15
C THR A 33 -18.38 13.12 24.45
N THR A 34 -19.07 12.26 25.20
CA THR A 34 -20.18 11.45 24.67
C THR A 34 -21.40 12.33 24.41
N THR A 35 -22.12 12.07 23.32
CA THR A 35 -23.39 12.74 23.00
C THR A 35 -24.56 12.05 23.71
N LYS A 36 -25.76 12.65 23.64
CA LYS A 36 -26.99 11.98 24.10
C LYS A 36 -27.67 11.35 22.89
N ALA A 37 -28.21 10.15 23.08
CA ALA A 37 -28.79 9.28 22.03
C ALA A 37 -30.02 9.83 21.25
N SER A 38 -30.30 11.14 21.22
CA SER A 38 -31.45 11.70 20.49
C SER A 38 -31.09 12.96 19.71
N GLY A 39 -31.12 12.86 18.38
CA GLY A 39 -31.11 14.02 17.46
C GLY A 39 -29.83 14.19 16.65
N ASP A 40 -28.70 13.63 17.10
CA ASP A 40 -27.37 13.96 16.56
C ASP A 40 -26.95 13.08 15.37
N GLY A 41 -27.90 12.54 14.60
CA GLY A 41 -27.61 11.72 13.41
C GLY A 41 -26.80 10.43 13.69
N GLY A 42 -26.81 9.95 14.94
CA GLY A 42 -26.07 8.75 15.34
C GLY A 42 -24.58 8.96 15.62
N ILE A 43 -24.15 10.19 15.93
CA ILE A 43 -22.85 10.45 16.54
C ILE A 43 -22.91 10.08 18.01
N ASP A 44 -21.90 9.35 18.49
CA ASP A 44 -21.82 8.87 19.87
C ASP A 44 -20.75 9.62 20.67
N VAL A 45 -19.67 10.08 20.02
CA VAL A 45 -18.61 10.88 20.63
C VAL A 45 -18.24 12.07 19.75
N VAL A 46 -18.07 13.23 20.37
CA VAL A 46 -17.46 14.42 19.74
C VAL A 46 -16.09 14.63 20.38
N ALA A 47 -15.05 14.79 19.57
CA ALA A 47 -13.70 15.05 20.04
C ALA A 47 -13.13 16.33 19.40
N ILE A 48 -12.51 17.18 20.19
CA ILE A 48 -11.93 18.45 19.75
C ILE A 48 -10.42 18.38 19.91
N ASN A 49 -9.70 18.55 18.80
CA ASN A 49 -8.26 18.82 18.83
C ASN A 49 -8.06 20.34 18.94
N GLU A 50 -7.50 20.81 20.05
CA GLU A 50 -7.31 22.24 20.34
C GLU A 50 -6.01 22.82 19.73
N GLN A 51 -5.24 22.02 18.97
CA GLN A 51 -4.01 22.49 18.35
C GLN A 51 -4.26 23.66 17.38
N PRO A 52 -3.52 24.78 17.45
CA PRO A 52 -3.88 26.01 16.72
C PRO A 52 -3.88 25.91 15.18
N ILE A 53 -3.10 24.99 14.59
CA ILE A 53 -2.90 24.89 13.14
C ILE A 53 -3.65 23.70 12.53
N VAL A 54 -3.66 22.56 13.23
CA VAL A 54 -4.22 21.27 12.75
C VAL A 54 -5.44 20.81 13.55
N GLY A 55 -5.87 21.63 14.52
CA GLY A 55 -7.01 21.36 15.38
C GLY A 55 -8.34 21.34 14.62
N GLY A 56 -9.40 20.99 15.33
CA GLY A 56 -10.72 20.88 14.74
C GLY A 56 -11.66 19.94 15.48
N LYS A 57 -12.90 19.86 14.99
CA LYS A 57 -13.96 19.00 15.52
C LYS A 57 -13.98 17.66 14.78
N TYR A 58 -14.05 16.59 15.54
CA TYR A 58 -14.14 15.22 15.05
C TYR A 58 -15.45 14.64 15.56
N VAL A 59 -16.21 14.00 14.66
CA VAL A 59 -17.46 13.31 15.02
C VAL A 59 -17.25 11.82 14.86
N ILE A 60 -17.56 11.07 15.91
CA ILE A 60 -17.24 9.66 16.01
C ILE A 60 -18.54 8.88 16.21
N GLN A 61 -18.74 7.87 15.38
CA GLN A 61 -19.86 6.94 15.49
C GLN A 61 -19.33 5.53 15.77
N CYS A 62 -19.93 4.87 16.74
CA CYS A 62 -19.58 3.58 17.28
C CYS A 62 -20.61 2.53 16.82
N LYS A 63 -20.13 1.43 16.24
CA LYS A 63 -20.95 0.28 15.85
C LYS A 63 -20.39 -0.99 16.45
N ARG A 64 -20.94 -1.41 17.59
CA ARG A 64 -20.58 -2.67 18.26
C ARG A 64 -21.36 -3.83 17.61
N TYR A 65 -20.76 -4.51 16.66
CA TYR A 65 -21.32 -5.69 16.00
C TYR A 65 -20.48 -6.94 16.24
N THR A 66 -21.14 -8.10 16.20
CA THR A 66 -20.48 -9.40 16.21
C THR A 66 -19.75 -9.66 14.89
N LYS A 67 -18.67 -10.45 14.96
CA LYS A 67 -17.85 -10.84 13.81
C LYS A 67 -18.70 -11.41 12.66
N GLY A 68 -18.49 -10.93 11.44
CA GLY A 68 -19.24 -11.33 10.23
C GLY A 68 -20.36 -10.36 9.83
N ASN A 69 -20.76 -9.44 10.71
CA ASN A 69 -21.66 -8.33 10.37
C ASN A 69 -20.82 -7.10 10.01
N ASN A 70 -20.26 -7.07 8.80
CA ASN A 70 -19.40 -5.99 8.36
C ASN A 70 -20.20 -4.72 8.06
N ILE A 71 -19.61 -3.56 8.34
CA ILE A 71 -20.24 -2.26 8.10
C ILE A 71 -20.26 -1.95 6.61
N GLY A 72 -21.47 -1.75 6.08
CA GLY A 72 -21.69 -1.37 4.69
C GLY A 72 -21.55 0.12 4.43
N GLU A 73 -21.38 0.45 3.15
CA GLU A 73 -21.27 1.82 2.64
C GLU A 73 -22.40 2.78 3.10
N PRO A 74 -23.68 2.38 3.22
CA PRO A 74 -24.74 3.30 3.63
C PRO A 74 -24.48 3.98 4.98
N VAL A 75 -23.88 3.26 5.94
CA VAL A 75 -23.54 3.80 7.27
C VAL A 75 -22.45 4.87 7.15
N ILE A 76 -21.45 4.64 6.28
CA ILE A 76 -20.35 5.58 6.06
C ILE A 76 -20.88 6.86 5.37
N ARG A 77 -21.82 6.71 4.45
CA ARG A 77 -22.48 7.84 3.77
C ARG A 77 -23.31 8.68 4.73
N GLU A 78 -24.02 8.05 5.65
CA GLU A 78 -24.77 8.74 6.71
C GLU A 78 -23.83 9.57 7.58
N LEU A 79 -22.76 8.96 8.10
CA LEU A 79 -21.72 9.65 8.86
C LEU A 79 -21.11 10.83 8.09
N TYR A 80 -20.85 10.67 6.79
CA TYR A 80 -20.34 11.74 5.95
C TYR A 80 -21.30 12.94 5.85
N GLY A 81 -22.60 12.68 5.78
CA GLY A 81 -23.63 13.71 5.80
C GLY A 81 -23.66 14.46 7.14
N VAL A 82 -23.61 13.72 8.25
CA VAL A 82 -23.58 14.31 9.59
C VAL A 82 -22.31 15.13 9.84
N MET A 83 -21.15 14.65 9.38
CA MET A 83 -19.89 15.39 9.45
C MET A 83 -20.01 16.79 8.82
N HIS A 84 -20.68 16.91 7.67
CA HIS A 84 -20.91 18.20 7.02
C HIS A 84 -21.92 19.06 7.78
N ALA A 85 -23.02 18.46 8.26
CA ALA A 85 -24.03 19.17 9.05
C ALA A 85 -23.43 19.76 10.35
N GLU A 86 -22.52 19.02 10.96
CA GLU A 86 -21.84 19.37 12.22
C GLU A 86 -20.61 20.28 12.05
N ASN A 87 -20.27 20.66 10.81
CA ASN A 87 -19.02 21.35 10.44
C ASN A 87 -17.77 20.67 11.03
N ALA A 88 -17.76 19.34 11.05
CA ALA A 88 -16.64 18.56 11.56
C ALA A 88 -15.54 18.44 10.52
N ASN A 89 -14.29 18.52 10.96
CA ASN A 89 -13.10 18.36 10.15
C ASN A 89 -12.87 16.91 9.72
N LYS A 90 -13.34 15.94 10.51
CA LYS A 90 -13.21 14.52 10.22
C LYS A 90 -14.34 13.71 10.87
N GLY A 91 -14.87 12.73 10.14
CA GLY A 91 -15.75 11.69 10.64
C GLY A 91 -14.95 10.43 10.98
N ILE A 92 -15.26 9.73 12.05
CA ILE A 92 -14.59 8.47 12.41
C ILE A 92 -15.66 7.43 12.69
N LEU A 93 -15.59 6.29 11.99
CA LEU A 93 -16.43 5.14 12.34
C LEU A 93 -15.58 4.09 13.07
N VAL A 94 -15.99 3.76 14.29
CA VAL A 94 -15.36 2.73 15.11
C VAL A 94 -16.27 1.50 15.19
N THR A 95 -15.73 0.32 14.93
CA THR A 95 -16.49 -0.94 15.05
C THR A 95 -15.68 -2.07 15.66
N THR A 96 -16.36 -2.99 16.33
CA THR A 96 -15.79 -4.27 16.81
C THR A 96 -15.83 -5.38 15.74
N SER A 97 -16.31 -5.06 14.53
CA SER A 97 -16.36 -5.92 13.34
C SER A 97 -15.37 -5.39 12.29
N ASP A 98 -15.67 -5.58 11.01
CA ASP A 98 -14.89 -5.06 9.88
C ASP A 98 -15.76 -4.27 8.88
N PHE A 99 -15.16 -3.74 7.83
CA PHE A 99 -15.83 -2.95 6.80
C PHE A 99 -16.00 -3.74 5.50
N THR A 100 -17.04 -3.43 4.72
CA THR A 100 -17.15 -3.98 3.36
C THR A 100 -16.20 -3.24 2.41
N LYS A 101 -15.82 -3.89 1.29
CA LYS A 101 -15.01 -3.25 0.24
C LYS A 101 -15.63 -1.93 -0.26
N GLN A 102 -16.95 -1.89 -0.36
CA GLN A 102 -17.70 -0.71 -0.77
C GLN A 102 -17.63 0.41 0.28
N ALA A 103 -17.66 0.08 1.57
CA ALA A 103 -17.50 1.05 2.65
C ALA A 103 -16.11 1.69 2.62
N ILE A 104 -15.06 0.87 2.44
CA ILE A 104 -13.67 1.32 2.31
C ILE A 104 -13.50 2.18 1.06
N ALA A 105 -14.01 1.74 -0.10
CA ALA A 105 -13.94 2.51 -1.34
C ALA A 105 -14.68 3.84 -1.24
N PHE A 106 -15.80 3.89 -0.51
CA PHE A 106 -16.51 5.14 -0.29
C PHE A 106 -15.75 6.09 0.63
N SER A 107 -15.03 5.61 1.66
CA SER A 107 -14.26 6.48 2.55
C SER A 107 -13.01 7.06 1.89
N GLN A 108 -12.51 6.45 0.81
CA GLN A 108 -11.36 6.97 0.05
C GLN A 108 -11.59 8.42 -0.38
N ASP A 109 -10.55 9.24 -0.21
CA ASP A 109 -10.49 10.67 -0.52
C ASP A 109 -11.48 11.57 0.27
N LYS A 110 -12.11 11.04 1.32
CA LYS A 110 -12.97 11.81 2.23
C LYS A 110 -12.27 11.97 3.56
N ALA A 111 -12.66 13.00 4.31
CA ALA A 111 -12.23 13.17 5.70
C ALA A 111 -12.95 12.16 6.62
N ILE A 112 -12.89 10.88 6.30
CA ILE A 112 -13.46 9.77 7.07
C ILE A 112 -12.36 8.79 7.42
N GLU A 113 -12.21 8.47 8.71
CA GLU A 113 -11.35 7.37 9.17
C GLU A 113 -12.20 6.16 9.57
N LEU A 114 -11.72 4.97 9.24
CA LEU A 114 -12.36 3.70 9.59
C LEU A 114 -11.48 2.96 10.60
N ILE A 115 -12.04 2.64 11.76
CA ILE A 115 -11.36 1.90 12.83
C ILE A 115 -12.12 0.60 13.06
N ASN A 116 -11.54 -0.52 12.60
CA ASN A 116 -12.11 -1.85 12.80
C ASN A 116 -11.65 -2.42 14.16
N GLY A 117 -12.17 -3.61 14.53
CA GLY A 117 -11.92 -4.14 15.86
C GLY A 117 -10.45 -4.37 16.18
N MET A 118 -9.67 -4.84 15.20
CA MET A 118 -8.25 -5.08 15.39
C MET A 118 -7.46 -3.79 15.52
N TYR A 119 -7.76 -2.78 14.69
CA TYR A 119 -7.12 -1.47 14.81
C TYR A 119 -7.51 -0.77 16.12
N LEU A 120 -8.76 -0.91 16.55
CA LEU A 120 -9.19 -0.39 17.85
C LEU A 120 -8.38 -0.99 19.00
N LEU A 121 -8.16 -2.30 19.00
CA LEU A 121 -7.36 -2.95 20.03
C LEU A 121 -5.90 -2.48 20.00
N SER A 122 -5.31 -2.22 18.83
CA SER A 122 -3.95 -1.69 18.76
C SER A 122 -3.87 -0.27 19.35
N LEU A 123 -4.84 0.59 19.04
CA LEU A 123 -4.93 1.92 19.63
C LEU A 123 -5.11 1.86 21.15
N LEU A 124 -5.98 0.99 21.65
CA LEU A 124 -6.17 0.78 23.08
C LEU A 124 -4.90 0.26 23.76
N SER A 125 -4.12 -0.60 23.09
CA SER A 125 -2.83 -1.08 23.61
C SER A 125 -1.85 0.06 23.84
N ASN A 126 -1.80 0.98 22.87
CA ASN A 126 -0.81 2.05 22.83
C ASN A 126 -1.16 3.20 23.78
N TYR A 127 -2.45 3.54 23.88
CA TYR A 127 -2.90 4.72 24.63
C TYR A 127 -3.57 4.41 25.98
N CYS A 128 -3.97 3.15 26.20
CA CYS A 128 -4.63 2.68 27.43
C CYS A 128 -4.00 1.37 27.98
N PRO A 129 -2.67 1.32 28.20
CA PRO A 129 -1.95 0.09 28.56
C PRO A 129 -2.45 -0.55 29.87
N GLU A 130 -3.04 0.25 30.77
CA GLU A 130 -3.63 -0.22 32.03
C GLU A 130 -4.79 -1.21 31.85
N LEU A 131 -5.42 -1.23 30.67
CA LEU A 131 -6.53 -2.14 30.38
C LEU A 131 -6.07 -3.59 30.18
N GLY A 132 -4.78 -3.81 29.91
CA GLY A 132 -4.16 -5.13 29.74
C GLY A 132 -4.76 -5.95 28.60
N ILE A 133 -4.14 -5.98 27.43
CA ILE A 133 -4.64 -6.77 26.29
C ILE A 133 -4.25 -8.24 26.41
N GLU A 134 -5.13 -9.16 25.97
CA GLU A 134 -4.81 -10.59 25.94
C GLU A 134 -3.54 -10.86 25.12
N GLN A 135 -2.62 -11.68 25.64
CA GLN A 135 -1.33 -11.95 25.02
C GLN A 135 -1.45 -12.60 23.62
N SER A 136 -2.51 -13.39 23.41
CA SER A 136 -2.92 -13.92 22.09
C SER A 136 -3.24 -12.78 21.11
N THR A 137 -3.95 -11.76 21.56
CA THR A 137 -4.32 -10.58 20.76
C THR A 137 -3.11 -9.66 20.52
N ILE A 138 -2.26 -9.46 21.53
CA ILE A 138 -0.98 -8.74 21.38
C ILE A 138 -0.14 -9.39 20.29
N SER A 139 -0.03 -10.73 20.25
CA SER A 139 0.72 -11.44 19.21
C SER A 139 0.15 -11.29 17.79
N THR A 140 -1.11 -10.90 17.64
CA THR A 140 -1.78 -10.59 16.36
C THR A 140 -1.65 -9.11 15.98
N ILE A 141 -1.56 -8.22 16.98
CA ILE A 141 -1.52 -6.76 16.81
C ILE A 141 -0.08 -6.26 16.65
N SER A 142 0.85 -6.83 17.41
CA SER A 142 2.15 -6.21 17.63
C SER A 142 3.24 -6.73 16.72
N ASN A 143 3.13 -7.93 16.16
CA ASN A 143 4.22 -8.54 15.42
C ASN A 143 3.75 -9.31 14.18
N ILE A 144 4.43 -9.08 13.06
CA ILE A 144 4.48 -10.02 11.95
C ILE A 144 4.98 -11.36 12.51
N GLN A 145 4.12 -12.38 12.47
CA GLN A 145 4.45 -13.70 12.98
C GLN A 145 5.44 -14.43 12.06
N ASN A 146 6.27 -15.30 12.66
CA ASN A 146 7.25 -16.17 12.01
C ASN A 146 8.46 -15.46 11.36
N GLU A 147 8.71 -14.16 11.60
CA GLU A 147 9.97 -13.56 11.13
C GLU A 147 11.20 -14.12 11.88
N PRO A 148 12.36 -14.34 11.21
CA PRO A 148 12.59 -14.23 9.77
C PRO A 148 12.28 -15.52 9.00
N THR A 149 11.81 -16.60 9.64
CA THR A 149 11.56 -17.92 9.01
C THR A 149 10.34 -17.98 8.09
N GLY A 150 9.53 -16.92 8.09
CA GLY A 150 8.32 -16.70 7.30
C GLY A 150 7.89 -15.24 7.42
N PHE A 151 6.67 -14.96 6.97
CA PHE A 151 6.04 -13.65 7.09
C PHE A 151 4.56 -13.80 7.43
N ASN A 152 4.13 -13.09 8.47
CA ASN A 152 2.76 -13.00 8.96
C ASN A 152 2.05 -14.36 9.10
N GLY A 153 2.76 -15.32 9.70
CA GLY A 153 2.25 -16.67 9.95
C GLY A 153 2.29 -17.62 8.75
N ILE A 154 2.95 -17.23 7.65
CA ILE A 154 3.18 -18.08 6.48
C ILE A 154 4.69 -18.33 6.35
N ASP A 155 5.10 -19.60 6.39
CA ASP A 155 6.51 -19.97 6.26
C ASP A 155 7.01 -19.79 4.82
N TRP A 156 8.29 -19.42 4.65
CA TRP A 156 8.90 -19.35 3.33
C TRP A 156 8.85 -20.71 2.63
N GLY A 157 8.54 -20.73 1.34
CA GLY A 157 8.34 -21.95 0.57
C GLY A 157 6.93 -22.54 0.67
N THR A 158 6.01 -21.95 1.46
CA THR A 158 4.62 -22.43 1.51
C THR A 158 3.98 -22.35 0.13
N ASN A 159 3.38 -23.47 -0.31
CA ASN A 159 2.69 -23.52 -1.58
C ASN A 159 1.36 -22.75 -1.52
N ILE A 160 1.10 -21.90 -2.53
CA ILE A 160 -0.11 -21.08 -2.59
C ILE A 160 -1.41 -21.89 -2.57
N GLN A 161 -1.42 -23.14 -3.05
CA GLN A 161 -2.60 -23.99 -3.00
C GLN A 161 -3.05 -24.30 -1.57
N ASN A 162 -2.16 -24.16 -0.59
CA ASN A 162 -2.45 -24.32 0.83
C ASN A 162 -3.02 -23.03 1.46
N LEU A 163 -3.15 -21.93 0.71
CA LEU A 163 -3.55 -20.61 1.19
C LEU A 163 -4.87 -20.18 0.52
N SER A 164 -5.99 -20.34 1.23
CA SER A 164 -7.34 -20.07 0.69
C SER A 164 -7.75 -18.60 0.69
N ASP A 165 -6.98 -17.74 1.33
CA ASP A 165 -7.26 -16.33 1.60
C ASP A 165 -6.52 -15.36 0.66
N MET A 166 -5.74 -15.88 -0.29
CA MET A 166 -5.02 -15.09 -1.29
C MET A 166 -5.95 -14.54 -2.38
N ILE A 167 -5.75 -13.27 -2.75
CA ILE A 167 -6.44 -12.58 -3.85
C ILE A 167 -5.40 -12.22 -4.90
N PRO A 168 -5.56 -12.63 -6.16
CA PRO A 168 -4.64 -12.24 -7.23
C PRO A 168 -4.53 -10.71 -7.32
N TYR A 169 -3.29 -10.21 -7.34
CA TYR A 169 -2.98 -8.82 -7.65
C TYR A 169 -2.90 -8.67 -9.18
N GLU A 170 -3.62 -7.70 -9.77
CA GLU A 170 -3.85 -7.60 -11.23
C GLU A 170 -2.60 -7.33 -12.10
N GLN A 171 -1.40 -7.26 -11.52
CA GLN A 171 -0.14 -7.16 -12.27
C GLN A 171 0.67 -8.45 -12.20
N THR A 172 0.75 -9.15 -13.33
CA THR A 172 1.85 -10.07 -13.64
C THR A 172 3.05 -9.29 -14.14
N ASP A 173 4.25 -9.71 -13.77
CA ASP A 173 5.49 -9.14 -14.29
C ASP A 173 5.69 -9.44 -15.79
N TRP A 174 6.69 -8.78 -16.41
CA TRP A 174 6.96 -8.82 -17.85
C TRP A 174 7.19 -10.23 -18.43
N TYR A 175 7.64 -11.17 -17.61
CA TYR A 175 7.88 -12.55 -18.01
C TYR A 175 6.78 -13.52 -17.56
N GLY A 176 5.77 -13.06 -16.81
CA GLY A 176 4.69 -13.88 -16.27
C GLY A 176 5.16 -14.97 -15.30
N GLN A 177 6.35 -14.81 -14.71
CA GLN A 177 7.01 -15.84 -13.90
C GLN A 177 6.64 -15.75 -12.41
N TYR A 178 6.20 -14.57 -11.94
CA TYR A 178 5.73 -14.40 -10.57
C TYR A 178 4.28 -13.96 -10.55
N LYS A 179 3.55 -14.53 -9.59
CA LYS A 179 2.19 -14.11 -9.27
C LYS A 179 2.24 -13.45 -7.90
N SER A 180 1.79 -12.20 -7.84
CA SER A 180 1.64 -11.47 -6.59
C SER A 180 0.19 -11.51 -6.12
N PHE A 181 0.00 -11.55 -4.81
CA PHE A 181 -1.31 -11.67 -4.18
C PHE A 181 -1.42 -10.72 -2.99
N ASP A 182 -2.60 -10.15 -2.79
CA ASP A 182 -3.01 -9.61 -1.51
C ASP A 182 -3.57 -10.74 -0.64
N ARG A 183 -3.53 -10.59 0.68
CA ARG A 183 -4.14 -11.56 1.60
C ARG A 183 -5.34 -10.95 2.32
N LYS A 184 -6.50 -11.62 2.25
CA LYS A 184 -7.77 -11.11 2.82
C LYS A 184 -7.73 -10.81 4.32
N THR A 185 -6.92 -11.55 5.06
CA THR A 185 -6.90 -11.52 6.52
C THR A 185 -5.84 -10.58 7.09
N ASP A 186 -5.03 -9.96 6.24
CA ASP A 186 -3.96 -9.09 6.74
C ASP A 186 -4.53 -7.83 7.37
N VAL A 187 -4.03 -7.55 8.57
CA VAL A 187 -4.19 -6.24 9.20
C VAL A 187 -3.06 -5.38 8.67
N LEU A 188 -3.40 -4.28 8.01
CA LEU A 188 -2.44 -3.35 7.38
C LEU A 188 -1.77 -2.43 8.41
N ILE A 189 -1.23 -3.03 9.48
CA ILE A 189 -0.53 -2.37 10.57
C ILE A 189 0.67 -3.25 10.94
N ILE A 190 1.86 -2.63 11.05
CA ILE A 190 3.09 -3.29 11.50
C ILE A 190 3.74 -2.40 12.55
N GLY A 191 3.84 -2.89 13.79
CA GLY A 191 4.21 -2.04 14.93
C GLY A 191 3.25 -0.86 15.04
N ASP A 192 3.78 0.36 15.04
CA ASP A 192 2.99 1.60 15.06
C ASP A 192 2.68 2.17 13.66
N ALA A 193 3.09 1.48 12.59
CA ALA A 193 2.93 1.98 11.24
C ALA A 193 1.67 1.44 10.56
N LYS A 194 0.88 2.33 9.96
CA LYS A 194 -0.18 1.97 9.02
C LYS A 194 0.45 1.73 7.65
N VAL A 195 0.27 0.54 7.09
CA VAL A 195 0.77 0.20 5.75
C VAL A 195 -0.35 0.28 4.72
N GLU A 196 -0.01 0.57 3.47
CA GLU A 196 -0.98 0.63 2.38
C GLU A 196 -1.27 -0.75 1.79
N SER A 197 -0.26 -1.62 1.71
CA SER A 197 -0.41 -2.94 1.12
C SER A 197 0.70 -3.89 1.56
N MET A 198 0.37 -5.18 1.58
CA MET A 198 1.32 -6.29 1.69
C MET A 198 1.12 -7.22 0.49
N LEU A 199 2.12 -7.31 -0.38
CA LEU A 199 2.08 -8.11 -1.60
C LEU A 199 2.94 -9.37 -1.44
N TYR A 200 2.31 -10.52 -1.57
CA TYR A 200 2.95 -11.84 -1.45
C TYR A 200 3.27 -12.36 -2.84
N SER A 201 4.54 -12.57 -3.14
CA SER A 201 5.00 -13.08 -4.42
C SER A 201 5.42 -14.54 -4.34
N PHE A 202 4.96 -15.31 -5.32
CA PHE A 202 5.20 -16.75 -5.41
C PHE A 202 6.00 -17.08 -6.67
N PHE A 203 6.97 -17.99 -6.51
CA PHE A 203 7.77 -18.56 -7.59
C PHE A 203 7.61 -20.07 -7.55
N LYS A 204 7.28 -20.69 -8.70
CA LYS A 204 6.86 -22.11 -8.75
C LYS A 204 5.80 -22.47 -7.71
N ASP A 205 4.83 -21.57 -7.52
CA ASP A 205 3.76 -21.67 -6.54
C ASP A 205 4.21 -21.61 -5.07
N GLU A 206 5.49 -21.37 -4.78
CA GLU A 206 6.05 -21.28 -3.42
C GLU A 206 6.34 -19.82 -3.00
N LEU A 207 5.95 -19.45 -1.77
CA LEU A 207 6.17 -18.09 -1.25
C LEU A 207 7.67 -17.79 -1.13
N TYR A 208 8.14 -16.73 -1.78
CA TYR A 208 9.55 -16.34 -1.74
C TYR A 208 9.82 -14.87 -1.44
N SER A 209 8.81 -14.00 -1.55
CA SER A 209 8.99 -12.58 -1.31
C SER A 209 7.70 -11.95 -0.77
N VAL A 210 7.86 -10.98 0.12
CA VAL A 210 6.77 -10.11 0.56
C VAL A 210 7.21 -8.67 0.46
N GLN A 211 6.37 -7.82 -0.12
CA GLN A 211 6.59 -6.38 -0.23
C GLN A 211 5.55 -5.65 0.61
N VAL A 212 6.02 -4.84 1.56
CA VAL A 212 5.19 -3.99 2.42
C VAL A 212 5.39 -2.55 1.97
N ILE A 213 4.30 -1.85 1.67
CA ILE A 213 4.34 -0.46 1.23
C ILE A 213 3.67 0.42 2.27
N SER A 214 4.28 1.54 2.60
CA SER A 214 3.78 2.56 3.51
C SER A 214 3.99 3.95 2.92
N ARG A 215 3.07 4.87 3.22
CA ARG A 215 3.20 6.27 2.86
C ARG A 215 3.31 7.18 4.06
N GLY A 216 4.06 8.26 3.86
CA GLY A 216 4.24 9.32 4.84
C GLY A 216 5.40 9.05 5.79
N TRP A 217 6.05 10.15 6.18
CA TRP A 217 7.26 10.16 7.00
C TRP A 217 7.09 9.37 8.31
N GLU A 218 6.01 9.63 9.06
CA GLU A 218 5.78 9.01 10.37
C GLU A 218 5.61 7.49 10.26
N ASN A 219 4.84 7.00 9.27
CA ASN A 219 4.67 5.56 9.06
C ASN A 219 5.97 4.90 8.59
N GLY A 220 6.71 5.53 7.68
CA GLY A 220 8.01 5.02 7.22
C GLY A 220 9.01 4.88 8.38
N GLN A 221 9.06 5.88 9.27
CA GLN A 221 9.90 5.83 10.46
C GLN A 221 9.44 4.76 11.46
N ALA A 222 8.13 4.65 11.70
CA ALA A 222 7.56 3.63 12.58
C ALA A 222 7.87 2.21 12.08
N LEU A 223 7.74 1.96 10.76
CA LEU A 223 8.13 0.69 10.14
C LEU A 223 9.62 0.38 10.33
N PHE A 224 10.48 1.36 10.11
CA PHE A 224 11.92 1.14 10.25
C PHE A 224 12.32 0.88 11.70
N ASN A 225 11.71 1.60 12.65
CA ASN A 225 11.92 1.37 14.07
C ASN A 225 11.45 -0.04 14.49
N TYR A 226 10.31 -0.50 13.96
CA TYR A 226 9.83 -1.85 14.16
C TYR A 226 10.81 -2.91 13.63
N LEU A 227 11.35 -2.73 12.42
CA LEU A 227 12.35 -3.65 11.88
C LEU A 227 13.62 -3.71 12.75
N ARG A 228 14.08 -2.57 13.25
CA ARG A 228 15.24 -2.50 14.16
C ARG A 228 14.97 -3.13 15.51
N SER A 229 13.74 -3.06 16.02
CA SER A 229 13.40 -3.70 17.30
C SER A 229 13.43 -5.22 17.20
N LEU A 230 13.11 -5.79 16.03
CA LEU A 230 13.19 -7.23 15.76
C LEU A 230 14.60 -7.71 15.45
N HIS A 231 15.31 -7.00 14.59
CA HIS A 231 16.54 -7.48 13.94
C HIS A 231 17.82 -6.79 14.42
N GLY A 232 17.69 -5.85 15.36
CA GLY A 232 18.78 -5.01 15.84
C GLY A 232 19.23 -3.97 14.81
N ASP A 233 20.46 -3.48 15.02
CA ASP A 233 21.03 -2.36 14.25
C ASP A 233 21.94 -2.79 13.08
N ASP A 234 21.91 -4.08 12.71
CA ASP A 234 22.81 -4.68 11.71
C ASP A 234 22.47 -4.32 10.25
N PHE A 235 21.57 -3.35 10.03
CA PHE A 235 21.20 -2.88 8.70
C PHE A 235 22.35 -2.09 8.05
N LYS A 236 22.78 -2.54 6.87
CA LYS A 236 23.76 -1.84 6.05
C LYS A 236 23.08 -0.76 5.21
N LEU A 237 23.48 0.49 5.42
CA LEU A 237 22.98 1.64 4.66
C LEU A 237 23.68 1.75 3.30
N ASN A 238 22.88 1.94 2.25
CA ASN A 238 23.29 2.41 0.94
C ASN A 238 22.37 3.59 0.56
N GLU A 239 22.96 4.76 0.30
CA GLU A 239 22.24 6.00 0.06
C GLU A 239 22.62 6.58 -1.30
N ASP A 240 21.61 6.94 -2.10
CA ASP A 240 21.77 7.74 -3.31
C ASP A 240 20.93 9.03 -3.21
N ASP A 241 20.89 9.85 -4.26
CA ASP A 241 20.19 11.13 -4.25
C ASP A 241 18.67 11.01 -4.04
N VAL A 242 18.09 9.83 -4.26
CA VAL A 242 16.64 9.60 -4.28
C VAL A 242 16.20 8.71 -3.11
N TRP A 243 17.00 7.71 -2.75
CA TRP A 243 16.65 6.65 -1.81
C TRP A 243 17.70 6.46 -0.72
N ARG A 244 17.23 6.14 0.48
CA ARG A 244 18.01 5.45 1.51
C ARG A 244 17.58 4.00 1.54
N ARG A 245 18.51 3.08 1.34
CA ARG A 245 18.26 1.65 1.35
C ARG A 245 19.01 1.00 2.50
N TYR A 246 18.29 0.31 3.36
CA TYR A 246 18.84 -0.40 4.51
C TYR A 246 18.67 -1.88 4.25
N LYS A 247 19.78 -2.62 4.23
CA LYS A 247 19.77 -4.06 3.96
C LYS A 247 20.16 -4.83 5.20
N TRP A 248 19.31 -5.76 5.61
CA TRP A 248 19.60 -6.75 6.64
C TRP A 248 19.63 -8.16 6.05
N LEU A 249 20.50 -9.01 6.60
CA LEU A 249 20.72 -10.37 6.14
C LEU A 249 20.70 -11.33 7.33
N GLY A 250 19.73 -12.24 7.36
CA GLY A 250 19.58 -13.23 8.41
C GLY A 250 19.41 -14.63 7.83
N GLY A 251 20.46 -15.44 7.91
CA GLY A 251 20.44 -16.82 7.44
C GLY A 251 20.08 -16.92 5.95
N LYS A 252 18.84 -17.35 5.66
CA LYS A 252 18.31 -17.53 4.30
C LYS A 252 17.42 -16.38 3.84
N VAL A 253 17.34 -15.29 4.60
CA VAL A 253 16.42 -14.18 4.34
C VAL A 253 17.17 -12.87 4.25
N GLU A 254 16.77 -12.07 3.26
CA GLU A 254 17.20 -10.69 3.08
C GLU A 254 16.00 -9.77 3.29
N ILE A 255 16.19 -8.71 4.07
CA ILE A 255 15.19 -7.66 4.28
C ILE A 255 15.79 -6.35 3.77
N ASN A 256 15.12 -5.69 2.83
CA ASN A 256 15.48 -4.35 2.37
C ASN A 256 14.42 -3.37 2.82
N PHE A 257 14.81 -2.33 3.54
CA PHE A 257 13.96 -1.17 3.77
C PHE A 257 14.42 -0.02 2.88
N ASN A 258 13.57 0.38 1.94
CA ASN A 258 13.79 1.49 1.03
C ASN A 258 12.97 2.69 1.51
N TYR A 259 13.62 3.84 1.60
CA TYR A 259 13.03 5.08 2.06
C TYR A 259 13.23 6.18 1.03
N GLY A 260 12.13 6.71 0.50
CA GLY A 260 12.15 7.77 -0.51
C GLY A 260 12.34 9.13 0.12
N LYS A 261 13.45 9.82 -0.21
CA LYS A 261 13.80 11.11 0.42
C LYS A 261 12.79 12.23 0.12
N THR A 262 12.12 12.16 -1.03
CA THR A 262 11.18 13.18 -1.52
C THR A 262 9.72 12.74 -1.41
N SER A 263 9.42 11.45 -1.62
CA SER A 263 8.06 10.93 -1.49
C SER A 263 7.65 10.69 -0.04
N ASN A 264 8.64 10.52 0.86
CA ASN A 264 8.44 10.06 2.23
C ASN A 264 7.74 8.70 2.33
N ASP A 265 7.87 7.88 1.28
CA ASP A 265 7.33 6.52 1.28
C ASP A 265 8.37 5.55 1.84
N GLY A 266 7.88 4.58 2.61
CA GLY A 266 8.66 3.48 3.17
C GLY A 266 8.24 2.17 2.52
N GLU A 267 9.20 1.39 2.06
CA GLU A 267 8.98 0.09 1.45
C GLU A 267 9.87 -0.94 2.15
N ILE A 268 9.29 -2.07 2.54
CA ILE A 268 10.03 -3.23 3.01
C ILE A 268 9.91 -4.34 1.96
N ILE A 269 11.02 -4.95 1.58
CA ILE A 269 11.07 -6.11 0.70
C ILE A 269 11.76 -7.25 1.45
N TYR A 270 11.00 -8.28 1.78
CA TYR A 270 11.49 -9.55 2.29
C TYR A 270 11.78 -10.50 1.13
N ARG A 271 12.92 -11.19 1.16
CA ARG A 271 13.30 -12.18 0.15
C ARG A 271 13.85 -13.44 0.80
N TYR A 272 13.25 -14.58 0.46
CA TYR A 272 13.79 -15.90 0.76
C TYR A 272 14.83 -16.28 -0.30
N LEU A 273 16.10 -16.21 0.08
CA LEU A 273 17.24 -16.31 -0.82
C LEU A 273 17.29 -17.59 -1.66
N PRO A 274 16.98 -18.80 -1.13
CA PRO A 274 17.04 -20.02 -1.93
C PRO A 274 16.15 -20.01 -3.17
N LEU A 275 14.95 -19.42 -3.06
CA LEU A 275 14.05 -19.27 -4.19
C LEU A 275 14.34 -17.99 -4.98
N TRP A 276 14.73 -16.90 -4.32
CA TRP A 276 15.09 -15.64 -4.98
C TRP A 276 16.28 -15.79 -5.93
N ASP A 277 17.33 -16.50 -5.52
CA ASP A 277 18.52 -16.70 -6.35
C ASP A 277 18.22 -17.58 -7.57
N GLU A 278 17.38 -18.60 -7.40
CA GLU A 278 16.90 -19.44 -8.51
C GLU A 278 16.04 -18.61 -9.47
N ALA A 279 15.05 -17.89 -8.95
CA ALA A 279 14.18 -16.98 -9.68
C ALA A 279 14.98 -15.95 -10.49
N LYS A 280 15.95 -15.31 -9.85
CA LYS A 280 16.85 -14.33 -10.47
C LYS A 280 17.68 -14.97 -11.59
N MET A 281 18.25 -16.15 -11.37
CA MET A 281 19.04 -16.85 -12.38
C MET A 281 18.20 -17.27 -13.59
N GLN A 282 16.97 -17.75 -13.37
CA GLN A 282 16.05 -18.10 -14.47
C GLN A 282 15.64 -16.87 -15.28
N ASN A 283 15.38 -15.74 -14.62
CA ASN A 283 15.11 -14.47 -15.30
C ASN A 283 16.30 -14.01 -16.15
N GLU A 284 17.52 -14.05 -15.58
CA GLU A 284 18.72 -13.69 -16.31
C GLU A 284 18.92 -14.62 -17.51
N MET A 285 18.76 -15.93 -17.34
CA MET A 285 18.86 -16.90 -18.44
C MET A 285 17.79 -16.68 -19.52
N ALA A 286 16.54 -16.42 -19.14
CA ALA A 286 15.46 -16.12 -20.09
C ALA A 286 15.74 -14.81 -20.85
N TYR A 287 16.29 -13.81 -20.17
CA TYR A 287 16.73 -12.55 -20.78
C TYR A 287 17.91 -12.77 -21.74
N GLN A 288 18.93 -13.52 -21.34
CA GLN A 288 20.07 -13.86 -22.20
C GLN A 288 19.64 -14.73 -23.40
N GLU A 289 18.71 -15.67 -23.22
CA GLU A 289 18.13 -16.47 -24.30
C GLU A 289 17.33 -15.59 -25.27
N HIS A 290 16.56 -14.63 -24.76
CA HIS A 290 15.90 -13.62 -25.58
C HIS A 290 16.94 -12.80 -26.38
N LEU A 291 18.01 -12.34 -25.72
CA LEU A 291 19.09 -11.60 -26.38
C LEU A 291 19.77 -12.45 -27.48
N GLN A 292 20.07 -13.71 -27.20
CA GLN A 292 20.74 -14.62 -28.13
C GLN A 292 19.85 -14.97 -29.33
N LYS A 293 18.55 -15.24 -29.10
CA LYS A 293 17.55 -15.41 -30.17
C LYS A 293 17.40 -14.14 -31.01
N SER A 294 17.52 -12.96 -30.40
CA SER A 294 17.49 -11.68 -31.11
C SER A 294 18.77 -11.36 -31.90
N GLN A 295 19.87 -12.10 -31.68
CA GLN A 295 21.17 -11.87 -32.32
C GLN A 295 21.43 -12.77 -33.55
N PHE A 296 20.77 -13.93 -33.65
CA PHE A 296 21.04 -14.95 -34.69
C PHE A 296 20.01 -15.03 -35.82
N GLU A 297 18.91 -14.29 -35.74
CA GLU A 297 18.06 -14.01 -36.89
C GLU A 297 18.10 -12.49 -37.13
N LEU A 298 18.39 -12.04 -38.36
CA LEU A 298 17.96 -10.72 -38.80
C LEU A 298 16.64 -10.87 -39.56
N PRO A 299 15.48 -10.91 -38.87
CA PRO A 299 14.26 -10.49 -39.50
C PRO A 299 14.22 -8.95 -39.47
N LYS A 300 13.91 -8.33 -40.61
CA LYS A 300 13.39 -6.95 -40.62
C LYS A 300 12.15 -6.93 -39.70
N LYS A 301 12.15 -6.08 -38.64
CA LYS A 301 11.29 -6.09 -37.42
C LYS A 301 11.73 -7.17 -36.41
N SER A 302 12.10 -6.88 -35.16
CA SER A 302 11.46 -5.98 -34.20
C SER A 302 12.38 -5.70 -32.99
N ILE A 303 12.61 -4.42 -32.65
CA ILE A 303 12.92 -3.99 -31.27
C ILE A 303 11.70 -4.39 -30.43
N PRO A 304 11.82 -4.97 -29.21
CA PRO A 304 10.67 -5.38 -28.42
C PRO A 304 9.60 -4.29 -28.39
N SER A 305 8.52 -4.55 -29.12
CA SER A 305 7.59 -3.54 -29.59
C SER A 305 6.45 -3.40 -28.60
N GLY A 306 6.34 -2.22 -28.00
CA GLY A 306 5.04 -1.74 -27.56
C GLY A 306 5.09 -0.69 -26.47
N GLN A 307 5.37 -1.05 -25.23
CA GLN A 307 4.81 -0.25 -24.15
C GLN A 307 5.54 1.09 -23.96
N CYS A 308 4.82 2.18 -24.21
CA CYS A 308 5.16 3.50 -23.69
C CYS A 308 4.39 3.64 -22.38
N PHE A 309 4.96 3.21 -21.24
CA PHE A 309 4.27 3.14 -19.95
C PHE A 309 3.55 4.45 -19.61
N VAL A 310 4.31 5.54 -19.64
CA VAL A 310 3.82 6.89 -19.32
C VAL A 310 2.75 7.36 -20.31
N ALA A 311 2.95 7.15 -21.61
CA ALA A 311 1.98 7.56 -22.63
C ALA A 311 0.70 6.70 -22.60
N THR A 312 0.82 5.42 -22.26
CA THR A 312 -0.32 4.49 -22.09
C THR A 312 -1.21 4.95 -20.94
N VAL A 313 -0.60 5.34 -19.82
CA VAL A 313 -1.33 5.93 -18.68
C VAL A 313 -2.02 7.23 -19.07
N VAL A 314 -1.34 8.12 -19.81
CA VAL A 314 -1.87 9.42 -20.24
C VAL A 314 -3.05 9.30 -21.21
N TYR A 315 -2.95 8.42 -22.21
CA TYR A 315 -3.96 8.26 -23.26
C TYR A 315 -4.96 7.12 -22.98
N GLY A 316 -4.77 6.38 -21.90
CA GLY A 316 -5.69 5.32 -21.43
C GLY A 316 -5.71 4.07 -22.30
N SER A 317 -4.86 3.98 -23.32
CA SER A 317 -4.75 2.79 -24.15
C SER A 317 -3.36 2.66 -24.76
N PRO A 318 -2.77 1.45 -24.74
CA PRO A 318 -1.51 1.18 -25.42
C PRO A 318 -1.68 1.14 -26.95
N SER A 319 -2.89 1.22 -27.50
CA SER A 319 -3.16 1.23 -28.95
C SER A 319 -3.68 2.58 -29.46
N SER A 320 -3.60 3.65 -28.66
CA SER A 320 -4.00 4.98 -29.12
C SER A 320 -3.10 5.48 -30.24
N SER A 321 -3.66 6.31 -31.14
CA SER A 321 -2.93 6.86 -32.29
C SER A 321 -1.71 7.68 -31.85
N GLU A 322 -1.82 8.31 -30.69
CA GLU A 322 -0.80 9.12 -30.03
C GLU A 322 0.37 8.27 -29.53
N VAL A 323 0.06 7.13 -28.89
CA VAL A 323 1.07 6.17 -28.43
C VAL A 323 1.81 5.55 -29.62
N GLU A 324 1.11 5.25 -30.72
CA GLU A 324 1.71 4.76 -31.95
C GLU A 324 2.69 5.76 -32.60
N ILE A 325 2.37 7.05 -32.60
CA ILE A 325 3.27 8.09 -33.12
C ILE A 325 4.57 8.16 -32.29
N LEU A 326 4.47 8.07 -30.96
CA LEU A 326 5.62 8.07 -30.08
C LEU A 326 6.49 6.82 -30.26
N ARG A 327 5.87 5.65 -30.42
CA ARG A 327 6.57 4.39 -30.75
C ARG A 327 7.34 4.51 -32.05
N ARG A 328 6.70 5.00 -33.11
CA ARG A 328 7.35 5.19 -34.41
C ARG A 328 8.51 6.17 -34.33
N TRP A 329 8.39 7.24 -33.56
CA TRP A 329 9.49 8.17 -33.36
C TRP A 329 10.65 7.52 -32.59
N ARG A 330 10.36 6.79 -31.50
CA ARG A 330 11.37 6.01 -30.75
C ARG A 330 12.13 5.05 -31.68
N ASP A 331 11.39 4.25 -32.44
CA ASP A 331 11.96 3.17 -33.24
C ASP A 331 12.68 3.69 -34.49
N ASN A 332 12.11 4.70 -35.16
CA ASN A 332 12.66 5.19 -36.43
C ASN A 332 13.67 6.32 -36.27
N PHE A 333 13.74 6.98 -35.11
CA PHE A 333 14.63 8.11 -34.90
C PHE A 333 15.59 7.90 -33.72
N LEU A 334 15.08 7.73 -32.49
CA LEU A 334 15.94 7.58 -31.30
C LEU A 334 16.85 6.34 -31.43
N ALA A 335 16.28 5.18 -31.74
CA ALA A 335 17.01 3.92 -31.78
C ALA A 335 18.13 3.87 -32.84
N ARG A 336 18.15 4.80 -33.80
CA ARG A 336 19.19 4.89 -34.84
C ARG A 336 20.51 5.44 -34.32
N THR A 337 20.52 6.06 -33.14
CA THR A 337 21.72 6.68 -32.57
C THR A 337 22.09 6.01 -31.25
N SER A 338 23.38 5.97 -30.90
CA SER A 338 23.82 5.39 -29.62
C SER A 338 23.22 6.14 -28.43
N ILE A 339 23.29 7.47 -28.43
CA ILE A 339 22.67 8.32 -27.41
C ILE A 339 21.16 8.06 -27.29
N GLY A 340 20.47 7.87 -28.42
CA GLY A 340 19.05 7.58 -28.41
C GLY A 340 18.71 6.18 -27.90
N ARG A 341 19.62 5.20 -28.01
CA ARG A 341 19.45 3.88 -27.38
C ARG A 341 19.63 3.96 -25.86
N ASP A 342 20.62 4.70 -25.38
CA ASP A 342 20.84 4.92 -23.93
C ASP A 342 19.62 5.63 -23.30
N LEU A 343 19.03 6.61 -24.00
CA LEU A 343 17.80 7.27 -23.55
C LEU A 343 16.58 6.34 -23.52
N ILE A 344 16.49 5.39 -24.47
CA ILE A 344 15.44 4.38 -24.47
C ILE A 344 15.62 3.45 -23.27
N GLU A 345 16.85 3.02 -22.99
CA GLU A 345 17.18 2.17 -21.85
C GLU A 345 16.79 2.84 -20.52
N ILE A 346 17.21 4.09 -20.31
CA ILE A 346 16.82 4.90 -19.13
C ILE A 346 15.29 5.02 -19.03
N TYR A 347 14.60 5.23 -20.16
CA TYR A 347 13.13 5.28 -20.18
C TYR A 347 12.49 3.95 -19.77
N TYR A 348 13.06 2.82 -20.18
CA TYR A 348 12.53 1.51 -19.81
C TYR A 348 12.86 1.12 -18.37
N GLU A 349 13.97 1.59 -17.81
CA GLU A 349 14.32 1.42 -16.40
C GLU A 349 13.45 2.27 -15.47
N THR A 350 13.20 3.54 -15.82
CA THR A 350 12.50 4.51 -14.96
C THR A 350 11.02 4.69 -15.29
N GLY A 351 10.61 4.29 -16.51
CA GLY A 351 9.28 4.51 -17.06
C GLY A 351 8.15 3.81 -16.32
N PRO A 352 8.30 2.57 -15.81
CA PRO A 352 7.26 1.91 -15.02
C PRO A 352 6.92 2.66 -13.73
N SER A 353 7.94 3.09 -12.97
CA SER A 353 7.77 3.87 -11.74
C SER A 353 7.13 5.23 -12.02
N LEU A 354 7.53 5.88 -13.11
CA LEU A 354 6.93 7.14 -13.53
C LEU A 354 5.48 6.97 -14.00
N ALA A 355 5.15 5.87 -14.70
CA ALA A 355 3.79 5.59 -15.15
C ALA A 355 2.85 5.31 -13.96
N TRP A 356 3.31 4.52 -12.99
CA TRP A 356 2.61 4.29 -11.72
C TRP A 356 2.32 5.60 -10.98
N PHE A 357 3.29 6.51 -10.93
CA PHE A 357 3.12 7.83 -10.32
C PHE A 357 2.10 8.71 -11.05
N VAL A 358 2.16 8.75 -12.39
CA VAL A 358 1.25 9.55 -13.23
C VAL A 358 -0.18 9.00 -13.20
N GLU A 359 -0.37 7.69 -13.05
CA GLU A 359 -1.69 7.07 -13.00
C GLU A 359 -2.50 7.50 -11.77
N ARG A 360 -1.82 7.71 -10.65
CA ARG A 360 -2.41 8.08 -9.36
C ARG A 360 -2.61 9.59 -9.17
N MET A 361 -2.18 10.41 -10.14
CA MET A 361 -2.25 11.88 -10.04
C MET A 361 -2.95 12.51 -11.26
N PRO A 362 -4.27 12.76 -11.19
CA PRO A 362 -5.05 13.31 -12.30
C PRO A 362 -4.53 14.64 -12.85
N ILE A 363 -4.00 15.50 -11.97
CA ILE A 363 -3.46 16.82 -12.35
C ILE A 363 -2.17 16.65 -13.17
N ILE A 364 -1.24 15.80 -12.72
CA ILE A 364 0.02 15.52 -13.41
C ILE A 364 -0.25 14.83 -14.75
N LYS A 365 -1.17 13.87 -14.77
CA LYS A 365 -1.63 13.23 -16.00
C LYS A 365 -2.15 14.26 -17.01
N GLY A 366 -2.92 15.26 -16.56
CA GLY A 366 -3.39 16.36 -17.39
C GLY A 366 -2.27 17.24 -17.95
N VAL A 367 -1.32 17.65 -17.11
CA VAL A 367 -0.14 18.45 -17.54
C VAL A 367 0.71 17.68 -18.54
N LEU A 368 0.98 16.40 -18.26
CA LEU A 368 1.79 15.55 -19.10
C LEU A 368 1.12 15.28 -20.45
N LYS A 369 -0.21 15.14 -20.47
CA LYS A 369 -1.00 15.07 -21.71
C LYS A 369 -0.78 16.29 -22.59
N VAL A 370 -0.83 17.50 -22.03
CA VAL A 370 -0.60 18.74 -22.78
C VAL A 370 0.83 18.78 -23.36
N ALA A 371 1.83 18.41 -22.57
CA ALA A 371 3.22 18.38 -23.02
C ALA A 371 3.44 17.36 -24.16
N ILE A 372 2.89 16.15 -24.01
CA ILE A 372 3.00 15.09 -25.02
C ILE A 372 2.21 15.47 -26.27
N ASP A 373 1.03 16.08 -26.16
CA ASP A 373 0.25 16.57 -27.31
C ASP A 373 1.02 17.62 -28.13
N ILE A 374 1.71 18.55 -27.47
CA ILE A 374 2.58 19.53 -28.13
C ILE A 374 3.69 18.82 -28.90
N PHE A 375 4.32 17.82 -28.28
CA PHE A 375 5.39 17.05 -28.92
C PHE A 375 4.87 16.24 -30.12
N ILE A 376 3.71 15.58 -29.99
CA ILE A 376 3.06 14.86 -31.09
C ILE A 376 2.71 15.79 -32.25
N ARG A 377 2.26 17.02 -31.99
CA ARG A 377 2.02 18.02 -33.05
C ARG A 377 3.30 18.35 -33.83
N VAL A 378 4.45 18.40 -33.16
CA VAL A 378 5.77 18.58 -33.81
C VAL A 378 6.14 17.36 -34.65
N LEU A 379 5.92 16.15 -34.12
CA LEU A 379 6.19 14.90 -34.83
C LEU A 379 5.33 14.72 -36.09
N ARG A 380 4.03 15.08 -36.02
CA ARG A 380 3.11 15.05 -37.17
C ARG A 380 3.58 15.98 -38.31
N LYS A 381 4.10 17.17 -37.98
CA LYS A 381 4.67 18.10 -38.98
C LYS A 381 5.93 17.58 -39.68
N ARG A 382 6.61 16.57 -39.10
CA ARG A 382 7.82 15.96 -39.63
C ARG A 382 7.58 14.59 -40.30
N ASN A 383 6.33 14.27 -40.67
CA ASN A 383 5.92 13.03 -41.34
C ASN A 383 6.16 11.73 -40.53
N TYR A 384 6.03 11.77 -39.20
CA TYR A 384 6.02 10.57 -38.35
C TYR A 384 4.59 10.04 -38.07
N ALA A 385 3.58 10.53 -38.81
CA ALA A 385 2.16 10.16 -38.69
C ALA A 385 1.82 8.85 -39.42
#